data_AF-G8RQJ0-F1
#
_entry.id   AF-G8RQJ0-F1
#
_cell.length_a   1.000
_cell.length_b   1.000
_cell.length_c   1.000
_cell.angle_alpha   90.00
_cell.angle_beta   90.00
_cell.angle_gamma   90.00
#
_symmetry.space_group_name_H-M   'P 1'
#
loop_
_entity.id
_entity.type
_entity.pdbx_description
1 polymer ?
#
loop_
_entity_poly.entity_id
_entity_poly.type
_entity_poly.pdbx_seq_one_letter_code
_entity_poly.pdbx_strand_id
1 'polypeptide(L)'
;MLVPNGTSIHRGQCAVGARTQMSESNATVMPMDAQTPRQRKVLHGIELRYMLAVNLDIHGSASIFELIEQLQYQGFSIPGRVSKTVSDALRWEMRRGRVRRLRRGVYAPGQMPRSTAHYLHQRAAALRDEADRRVGRDDEAFWDAVADYP
;
A
#
# COMPACT_ATOMS: atom_id res chain seq x y z
N MET A 1 7.63 53.51 45.94
CA MET A 1 9.09 53.67 45.75
C MET A 1 9.45 53.00 44.43
N LEU A 2 9.65 53.78 43.37
CA LEU A 2 10.97 54.12 42.79
C LEU A 2 11.81 52.88 42.37
N VAL A 3 11.83 52.67 41.04
CA VAL A 3 12.86 52.11 40.10
C VAL A 3 14.32 52.39 40.57
N PRO A 4 15.45 51.82 40.02
CA PRO A 4 15.60 51.09 38.73
C PRO A 4 16.77 50.06 38.56
N ASN A 5 16.93 49.59 37.31
CA ASN A 5 18.18 49.31 36.57
C ASN A 5 18.83 47.91 36.60
N GLY A 6 19.05 47.38 35.39
CA GLY A 6 19.89 46.20 35.15
C GLY A 6 19.99 45.77 33.69
N THR A 7 20.35 46.70 32.80
CA THR A 7 20.69 46.46 31.39
C THR A 7 22.00 45.68 31.28
N SER A 8 22.06 44.61 30.47
CA SER A 8 23.30 44.27 29.73
C SER A 8 22.99 43.41 28.51
N ILE A 9 23.13 44.03 27.33
CA ILE A 9 23.07 43.40 26.02
C ILE A 9 24.49 43.50 25.47
N HIS A 10 25.24 42.40 25.46
CA HIS A 10 26.53 42.35 24.80
C HIS A 10 26.35 42.03 23.31
N ARG A 11 26.59 43.04 22.46
CA ARG A 11 26.97 42.86 21.06
C ARG A 11 28.41 42.37 21.00
N GLY A 12 28.65 41.35 20.19
CA GLY A 12 29.98 40.97 19.71
C GLY A 12 29.86 40.47 18.27
N GLN A 13 30.10 41.37 17.32
CA GLN A 13 30.40 41.04 15.92
C GLN A 13 31.92 40.87 15.78
N CYS A 14 32.34 40.04 14.82
CA CYS A 14 33.39 40.27 13.80
C CYS A 14 34.35 39.09 13.59
N ALA A 15 34.31 38.53 12.37
CA ALA A 15 35.42 38.15 11.48
C ALA A 15 34.80 37.28 10.35
N VAL A 16 34.52 37.77 9.14
CA VAL A 16 35.41 38.12 8.01
C VAL A 16 36.50 37.07 7.76
N GLY A 17 36.39 36.31 6.66
CA GLY A 17 37.50 35.49 6.20
C GLY A 17 37.21 34.46 5.10
N ALA A 18 37.07 34.96 3.88
CA ALA A 18 37.62 34.38 2.65
C ALA A 18 37.03 33.11 1.99
N ARG A 19 36.85 33.28 0.66
CA ARG A 19 37.35 32.45 -0.45
C ARG A 19 36.35 31.59 -1.24
N THR A 20 35.92 32.17 -2.35
CA THR A 20 35.85 31.61 -3.72
C THR A 20 36.22 30.14 -3.91
N GLN A 21 35.27 29.33 -4.42
CA GLN A 21 35.37 28.38 -5.56
C GLN A 21 33.93 28.20 -6.11
N MET A 22 33.54 28.82 -7.23
CA MET A 22 33.49 28.25 -8.60
C MET A 22 33.33 26.73 -8.70
N SER A 23 32.23 26.31 -9.36
CA SER A 23 31.94 25.02 -10.00
C SER A 23 32.18 23.77 -9.15
N GLU A 24 31.16 22.98 -8.85
CA GLU A 24 30.62 22.06 -9.85
C GLU A 24 29.10 22.07 -9.88
N SER A 25 28.58 22.26 -11.09
CA SER A 25 27.28 21.77 -11.52
C SER A 25 27.15 20.29 -11.18
N ASN A 26 26.60 20.00 -9.99
CA ASN A 26 26.06 18.69 -9.69
C ASN A 26 24.74 18.56 -10.43
N ALA A 27 24.83 18.33 -11.75
CA ALA A 27 23.77 17.70 -12.49
C ALA A 27 23.46 16.42 -11.71
N THR A 28 22.31 16.43 -11.03
CA THR A 28 21.74 15.28 -10.37
C THR A 28 21.49 14.23 -11.45
N VAL A 29 22.50 13.43 -11.73
CA VAL A 29 22.33 12.12 -12.34
C VAL A 29 21.71 11.28 -11.24
N MET A 30 20.37 11.30 -11.16
CA MET A 30 19.64 10.26 -10.46
C MET A 30 20.08 8.94 -11.10
N PRO A 31 20.63 7.98 -10.33
CA PRO A 31 20.91 6.67 -10.87
C PRO A 31 19.57 6.06 -11.31
N MET A 32 19.46 5.75 -12.60
CA MET A 32 18.29 5.14 -13.25
C MET A 32 18.06 3.67 -12.82
N ASP A 33 18.79 3.20 -11.80
CA ASP A 33 18.82 1.82 -11.33
C ASP A 33 18.57 1.69 -9.82
N ALA A 34 18.13 2.76 -9.14
CA ALA A 34 17.69 2.64 -7.76
C ALA A 34 16.30 1.99 -7.75
N GLN A 35 16.24 0.65 -7.87
CA GLN A 35 15.02 -0.09 -7.54
C GLN A 35 14.62 0.29 -6.11
N THR A 36 13.65 1.19 -5.99
CA THR A 36 12.90 1.40 -4.75
C THR A 36 12.45 0.00 -4.33
N PRO A 37 12.77 -0.48 -3.11
CA PRO A 37 12.45 -1.84 -2.72
C PRO A 37 10.96 -2.03 -2.93
N ARG A 38 10.60 -2.93 -3.87
CA ARG A 38 9.21 -3.25 -4.24
C ARG A 38 8.45 -3.63 -2.97
N GLN A 39 7.81 -2.65 -2.35
CA GLN A 39 7.28 -2.81 -1.00
C GLN A 39 5.82 -3.22 -1.12
N ARG A 40 5.54 -4.49 -0.90
CA ARG A 40 4.17 -4.99 -0.95
C ARG A 40 3.31 -4.31 0.11
N LYS A 41 2.10 -3.90 -0.25
CA LYS A 41 1.16 -3.32 0.70
C LYS A 41 0.72 -4.38 1.70
N VAL A 42 0.92 -4.13 2.99
CA VAL A 42 0.49 -5.06 4.05
C VAL A 42 -1.00 -4.85 4.34
N LEU A 43 -1.80 -5.90 4.20
CA LEU A 43 -3.24 -5.88 4.50
C LEU A 43 -3.50 -6.21 5.97
N HIS A 44 -4.29 -5.35 6.62
CA HIS A 44 -4.65 -5.52 8.01
C HIS A 44 -6.17 -5.54 8.22
N GLY A 45 -6.62 -6.35 9.17
CA GLY A 45 -7.96 -6.29 9.77
C GLY A 45 -9.10 -6.22 8.74
N ILE A 46 -9.67 -5.02 8.60
CA ILE A 46 -10.85 -4.77 7.76
C ILE A 46 -10.54 -4.74 6.26
N GLU A 47 -9.34 -4.30 5.87
CA GLU A 47 -8.93 -4.24 4.46
C GLU A 47 -8.78 -5.64 3.88
N LEU A 48 -8.19 -6.56 4.65
CA LEU A 48 -8.12 -7.98 4.27
C LEU A 48 -9.52 -8.56 4.05
N ARG A 49 -10.49 -8.23 4.91
CA ARG A 49 -11.87 -8.72 4.79
C ARG A 49 -12.53 -8.22 3.50
N TYR A 50 -12.34 -6.94 3.17
CA TYR A 50 -12.89 -6.36 1.95
C TYR A 50 -12.28 -6.99 0.70
N MET A 51 -10.96 -7.14 0.67
CA MET A 51 -10.26 -7.76 -0.47
C MET A 51 -10.67 -9.21 -0.69
N LEU A 52 -10.82 -10.00 0.38
CA LEU A 52 -11.27 -11.39 0.27
C LEU A 52 -12.72 -11.48 -0.23
N ALA A 53 -13.61 -10.63 0.27
CA ALA A 53 -15.00 -10.61 -0.17
C ALA A 53 -15.13 -10.21 -1.65
N VAL A 54 -14.38 -9.20 -2.08
CA VAL A 54 -14.34 -8.73 -3.47
C VAL A 54 -13.70 -9.78 -4.40
N ASN A 55 -12.60 -10.41 -4.00
CA ASN A 55 -11.98 -11.46 -4.82
C ASN A 55 -12.93 -12.65 -5.01
N LEU A 56 -13.69 -13.05 -3.99
CA LEU A 56 -14.71 -14.09 -4.12
C LEU A 56 -15.90 -13.65 -4.99
N ASP A 57 -16.26 -12.37 -4.98
CA ASP A 57 -17.34 -11.83 -5.82
C ASP A 57 -16.94 -11.82 -7.31
N ILE A 58 -15.68 -11.48 -7.61
CA ILE A 58 -15.15 -11.40 -8.98
C ILE A 58 -14.78 -12.78 -9.53
N HIS A 59 -14.02 -13.57 -8.77
CA HIS A 59 -13.46 -14.84 -9.24
C HIS A 59 -14.34 -16.05 -8.90
N GLY A 60 -15.38 -15.86 -8.09
CA GLY A 60 -16.28 -16.92 -7.66
C GLY A 60 -15.71 -17.76 -6.52
N SER A 61 -15.93 -19.07 -6.56
CA SER A 61 -15.47 -19.95 -5.49
C SER A 61 -13.96 -20.17 -5.54
N ALA A 62 -13.28 -19.98 -4.41
CA ALA A 62 -11.84 -20.15 -4.30
C ALA A 62 -11.43 -20.88 -3.02
N SER A 63 -10.31 -21.57 -3.07
CA SER A 63 -9.65 -22.15 -1.90
C SER A 63 -8.89 -21.09 -1.09
N ILE A 64 -8.56 -21.40 0.18
CA ILE A 64 -7.72 -20.49 1.00
C ILE A 64 -6.38 -20.22 0.31
N PHE A 65 -5.78 -21.23 -0.33
CA PHE A 65 -4.49 -21.10 -1.01
C PHE A 65 -4.60 -20.21 -2.24
N GLU A 66 -5.62 -20.41 -3.08
CA GLU A 66 -5.91 -19.54 -4.23
C GLU A 66 -6.16 -18.09 -3.79
N LEU A 67 -6.92 -17.87 -2.72
CA LEU A 67 -7.14 -16.51 -2.20
C LEU A 67 -5.84 -15.85 -1.75
N ILE A 68 -4.94 -16.60 -1.13
CA ILE A 68 -3.62 -16.10 -0.72
C ILE A 68 -2.78 -15.77 -1.95
N GLU A 69 -2.75 -16.67 -2.94
CA GLU A 69 -1.99 -16.49 -4.18
C GLU A 69 -2.49 -15.28 -4.97
N GLN A 70 -3.81 -15.11 -5.11
CA GLN A 70 -4.42 -13.94 -5.75
C GLN A 70 -4.02 -12.63 -5.05
N LEU A 71 -4.07 -12.58 -3.72
CA LEU A 71 -3.65 -11.39 -2.97
C LEU A 71 -2.16 -11.10 -3.15
N GLN A 72 -1.34 -12.14 -3.17
CA GLN A 72 0.09 -12.01 -3.42
C GLN A 72 0.37 -11.51 -4.84
N TYR A 73 -0.31 -12.06 -5.84
CA TYR A 73 -0.18 -11.62 -7.23
C TYR A 73 -0.57 -10.15 -7.42
N GLN A 74 -1.55 -9.67 -6.66
CA GLN A 74 -1.99 -8.27 -6.62
C GLN A 74 -1.03 -7.35 -5.81
N GLY A 75 0.14 -7.84 -5.38
CA GLY A 75 1.12 -7.02 -4.68
C GLY A 75 0.86 -6.84 -3.17
N PHE A 76 -0.05 -7.62 -2.59
CA PHE A 76 -0.32 -7.57 -1.15
C PHE A 76 0.52 -8.55 -0.34
N SER A 77 0.76 -8.18 0.92
CA SER A 77 1.34 -9.04 1.95
C SER A 77 0.40 -9.13 3.15
N ILE A 78 0.39 -10.28 3.84
CA ILE A 78 -0.43 -10.50 5.04
C ILE A 78 0.52 -10.77 6.20
N PRO A 79 0.41 -10.05 7.33
CA PRO A 79 1.32 -10.24 8.45
C PRO A 79 1.04 -11.54 9.21
N GLY A 80 2.10 -12.14 9.74
CA GLY A 80 2.02 -13.30 10.63
C GLY A 80 1.55 -14.58 9.94
N ARG A 81 0.67 -15.34 10.60
CA ARG A 81 0.20 -16.65 10.11
C ARG A 81 -0.91 -16.48 9.06
N VAL A 82 -0.51 -16.28 7.81
CA VAL A 82 -1.38 -15.99 6.66
C VAL A 82 -2.65 -16.84 6.61
N SER A 83 -2.55 -18.17 6.62
CA SER A 83 -3.71 -19.06 6.52
C SER A 83 -4.70 -18.91 7.67
N LYS A 84 -4.22 -18.61 8.89
CA LYS A 84 -5.08 -18.36 10.06
C LYS A 84 -5.78 -17.02 9.92
N THR A 85 -5.03 -15.97 9.55
CA THR A 85 -5.58 -14.62 9.37
C THR A 85 -6.67 -14.60 8.30
N VAL A 86 -6.42 -15.26 7.16
CA VAL A 86 -7.41 -15.41 6.08
C VAL A 86 -8.62 -16.23 6.56
N SER A 87 -8.39 -17.35 7.25
CA SER A 87 -9.49 -18.17 7.78
C SER A 87 -10.36 -17.41 8.78
N ASP A 88 -9.76 -16.62 9.67
CA ASP A 88 -10.48 -15.81 10.65
C ASP A 88 -11.24 -14.66 9.98
N ALA A 89 -10.64 -13.99 8.99
CA ALA A 89 -11.33 -12.98 8.17
C ALA A 89 -12.55 -13.57 7.43
N LEU A 90 -12.40 -14.74 6.79
CA LEU A 90 -13.50 -15.44 6.13
C LEU A 90 -14.58 -15.87 7.13
N ARG A 91 -14.21 -16.28 8.35
CA ARG A 91 -15.19 -16.60 9.40
C ARG A 91 -16.03 -15.38 9.79
N TRP A 92 -15.44 -14.19 9.82
CA TRP A 92 -16.18 -12.94 10.03
C TRP A 92 -17.13 -12.64 8.87
N GLU A 93 -16.67 -12.82 7.64
CA GLU A 93 -17.49 -12.57 6.44
C GLU A 93 -18.64 -13.58 6.28
N MET A 94 -18.42 -14.83 6.69
CA MET A 94 -19.46 -15.84 6.76
C MET A 94 -20.56 -15.48 7.77
N ARG A 95 -20.19 -14.97 8.95
CA ARG A 95 -21.17 -14.50 9.95
C ARG A 95 -22.03 -13.35 9.44
N ARG A 96 -21.50 -12.56 8.51
CA ARG A 96 -22.22 -11.46 7.85
C ARG A 96 -23.05 -11.89 6.63
N GLY A 97 -23.03 -13.18 6.26
CA GLY A 97 -23.74 -13.71 5.09
C GLY A 97 -23.11 -13.36 3.73
N ARG A 98 -21.97 -12.65 3.73
CA ARG A 98 -21.29 -12.19 2.51
C ARG A 98 -20.43 -13.25 1.85
N VAL A 99 -20.04 -14.26 2.61
CA VAL A 99 -19.27 -15.43 2.14
C VAL A 99 -19.98 -16.69 2.62
N ARG A 100 -19.95 -17.75 1.81
CA ARG A 100 -20.40 -19.08 2.21
C ARG A 100 -19.27 -20.09 2.05
N ARG A 101 -19.23 -21.07 2.94
CA ARG A 101 -18.32 -22.21 2.81
C ARG A 101 -18.99 -23.29 1.98
N LEU A 102 -18.39 -23.68 0.86
CA LEU A 102 -18.91 -24.76 0.02
C LEU A 102 -18.42 -26.13 0.49
N ARG A 103 -17.11 -26.24 0.76
CA ARG A 103 -16.44 -27.49 1.15
C ARG A 103 -15.34 -27.17 2.17
N ARG A 104 -14.60 -28.19 2.62
CA ARG A 104 -13.44 -27.95 3.49
C ARG A 104 -12.39 -27.12 2.75
N GLY A 105 -12.10 -25.92 3.27
CA GLY A 105 -11.09 -25.02 2.71
C GLY A 105 -11.52 -24.24 1.46
N VAL A 106 -12.76 -24.40 0.98
CA VAL A 106 -13.28 -23.73 -0.22
C VAL A 106 -14.45 -22.83 0.14
N TYR A 107 -14.36 -21.59 -0.30
CA TYR A 107 -15.31 -20.51 -0.01
C TYR A 107 -15.88 -19.95 -1.30
N ALA A 108 -17.09 -19.39 -1.23
CA ALA A 108 -17.79 -18.81 -2.37
C ALA A 108 -18.48 -17.52 -1.96
N PRO A 109 -18.82 -16.64 -2.93
CA PRO A 109 -19.57 -15.43 -2.65
C PRO A 109 -20.95 -15.78 -2.08
N GLY A 110 -21.30 -15.11 -0.99
CA GLY A 110 -22.62 -15.18 -0.36
C GLY A 110 -23.59 -14.17 -0.99
N GLN A 111 -24.57 -13.71 -0.21
CA GLN A 111 -25.48 -12.64 -0.62
C GLN A 111 -24.90 -11.30 -0.14
N MET A 112 -24.55 -10.40 -1.06
CA MET A 112 -24.03 -9.08 -0.73
C MET A 112 -25.00 -7.99 -1.20
N PRO A 113 -25.46 -7.09 -0.30
CA PRO A 113 -26.25 -5.94 -0.70
C PRO A 113 -25.50 -5.06 -1.71
N ARG A 114 -26.17 -4.63 -2.77
CA ARG A 114 -25.55 -3.88 -3.89
C ARG A 114 -24.78 -2.63 -3.44
N SER A 115 -25.29 -1.90 -2.45
CA SER A 115 -24.61 -0.73 -1.87
C SER A 115 -23.30 -1.09 -1.16
N THR A 116 -23.30 -2.21 -0.44
CA THR A 116 -22.09 -2.72 0.24
C THR A 116 -21.08 -3.23 -0.77
N ALA A 117 -21.53 -3.96 -1.80
CA ALA A 117 -20.68 -4.43 -2.87
C ALA A 117 -19.98 -3.25 -3.55
N HIS A 118 -20.74 -2.21 -3.93
CA HIS A 118 -20.19 -1.01 -4.54
C HIS A 118 -19.10 -0.35 -3.67
N TYR A 119 -19.36 -0.15 -2.37
CA TYR A 119 -18.37 0.40 -1.44
C TYR A 119 -17.12 -0.49 -1.30
N LEU A 120 -17.31 -1.81 -1.18
CA LEU A 120 -16.21 -2.77 -1.09
C LEU A 120 -15.36 -2.78 -2.37
N HIS A 121 -16.00 -2.76 -3.54
CA HIS A 121 -15.33 -2.72 -4.84
C HIS A 121 -14.52 -1.44 -5.02
N GLN A 122 -15.08 -0.28 -4.69
CA GLN A 122 -14.34 1.00 -4.72
C GLN A 122 -13.15 0.99 -3.75
N ARG A 123 -13.35 0.49 -2.52
CA ARG A 123 -12.25 0.39 -1.55
C ARG A 123 -11.18 -0.59 -2.01
N ALA A 124 -11.56 -1.71 -2.63
CA ALA A 124 -10.62 -2.69 -3.16
C ALA A 124 -9.83 -2.13 -4.35
N ALA A 125 -10.46 -1.37 -5.25
CA ALA A 125 -9.77 -0.68 -6.33
C ALA A 125 -8.71 0.29 -5.79
N ALA A 126 -9.09 1.17 -4.86
CA ALA A 126 -8.15 2.10 -4.23
C ALA A 126 -6.98 1.40 -3.51
N LEU A 127 -7.22 0.22 -2.92
CA LEU A 127 -6.16 -0.58 -2.30
C LEU A 127 -5.21 -1.20 -3.33
N ARG A 128 -5.73 -1.61 -4.50
CA ARG A 128 -4.92 -2.13 -5.62
C ARG A 128 -4.05 -1.02 -6.20
N ASP A 129 -4.61 0.17 -6.48
CA ASP A 129 -3.85 1.33 -6.96
C ASP A 129 -2.72 1.74 -5.99
N GLU A 130 -2.94 1.58 -4.68
CA GLU A 130 -1.92 1.84 -3.66
C GLU A 130 -0.89 0.72 -3.53
N ALA A 131 -1.24 -0.53 -3.89
CA ALA A 131 -0.30 -1.64 -3.95
C ALA A 131 0.58 -1.55 -5.20
N ASP A 132 -0.02 -1.25 -6.36
CA ASP A 132 0.68 -1.12 -7.63
C ASP A 132 1.72 0.01 -7.57
N ARG A 133 1.35 1.18 -7.03
CA ARG A 133 2.29 2.29 -6.77
C ARG A 133 3.45 1.91 -5.85
N ARG A 134 3.27 1.00 -4.89
CA ARG A 134 4.37 0.57 -4.00
C ARG A 134 5.22 -0.56 -4.56
N VAL A 135 4.63 -1.42 -5.38
CA VAL A 135 5.34 -2.49 -6.08
C VAL A 135 6.11 -1.93 -7.28
N GLY A 136 5.79 -0.71 -7.73
CA GLY A 136 6.35 -0.13 -8.95
C GLY A 136 5.82 -0.85 -10.18
N ARG A 137 4.59 -1.38 -10.11
CA ARG A 137 3.87 -1.91 -11.26
C ARG A 137 3.23 -0.70 -11.94
N ASP A 138 4.05 0.12 -12.58
CA ASP A 138 3.55 1.22 -13.40
C ASP A 138 2.92 0.62 -14.65
N ASP A 139 1.68 0.99 -14.95
CA ASP A 139 1.02 0.64 -16.21
C ASP A 139 1.83 1.13 -17.42
N GLU A 140 2.63 2.20 -17.25
CA GLU A 140 3.62 2.66 -18.23
C GLU A 140 4.68 1.60 -18.54
N ALA A 141 5.21 0.90 -17.53
CA ALA A 141 6.21 -0.15 -17.75
C ALA A 141 5.63 -1.37 -18.51
N PHE A 142 4.32 -1.62 -18.39
CA PHE A 142 3.63 -2.62 -19.20
C PHE A 142 3.48 -2.15 -20.65
N TRP A 143 3.06 -0.90 -20.88
CA TRP A 143 2.93 -0.35 -22.24
C TRP A 143 4.29 -0.12 -22.93
N ASP A 144 5.35 0.23 -22.20
CA ASP A 144 6.73 0.33 -22.70
C ASP A 144 7.23 -1.04 -23.17
N ALA A 145 6.98 -2.10 -22.39
CA ALA A 145 7.35 -3.47 -22.78
C ALA A 145 6.53 -4.01 -23.96
N VAL A 146 5.29 -3.53 -24.14
CA VAL A 146 4.44 -3.88 -25.30
C VAL A 146 4.82 -3.04 -26.54
N ALA A 147 5.27 -1.80 -26.36
CA ALA A 147 5.73 -0.93 -27.44
C ALA A 147 7.03 -1.43 -28.08
N ASP A 148 7.83 -2.22 -27.36
CA ASP A 148 9.05 -2.88 -27.84
C ASP A 148 8.81 -4.18 -28.63
N TYR A 149 7.55 -4.54 -28.93
CA TYR A 149 7.23 -5.71 -29.76
C TYR A 149 7.22 -5.33 -31.26
N PRO A 150 8.04 -5.98 -32.11
CA PRO A 150 8.19 -5.62 -33.53
C PRO A 150 6.99 -5.99 -34.41
#